data_AF-A0A1I7TK00-F1
#
_entry.id   AF-A0A1I7TK00-F1
#
_cell.length_a   1.000
_cell.length_b   1.000
_cell.length_c   1.000
_cell.angle_alpha   90.00
_cell.angle_beta   90.00
_cell.angle_gamma   90.00
#
_symmetry.space_group_name_H-M   'P 1'
#
loop_
_entity.id
_entity.type
_entity.pdbx_description
1 polymer ?
#
loop_
_entity_poly.entity_id
_entity_poly.type
_entity_poly.pdbx_seq_one_letter_code
_entity_poly.pdbx_strand_id
1 'polypeptide(L)'
;MNSSLVARLEYVADKMENLLIKYENIEPSKYKTSLVVSSKTNSIPMLVHLLDDSVEEKLQKFWELSKKIGGGIENVVEMLKSAFDAHRKFIWTACGREQPNSTEFANLVRDLSMKMAAITEFKEKSNRSSPIFDHISALEAAVCGLGWVAQSKNPATTVKDATETSLFYINRILVSHKGKTIITLIG
;
A
#
# COMPACT_ATOMS: atom_id res chain seq x y z
N MET A 1 -47.34 4.60 22.56
CA MET A 1 -45.97 5.07 22.22
C MET A 1 -45.20 5.28 23.51
N ASN A 2 -44.00 4.72 23.62
CA ASN A 2 -43.24 4.72 24.87
C ASN A 2 -42.53 6.08 25.01
N SER A 3 -43.14 7.02 25.74
CA SER A 3 -42.68 8.42 25.88
C SER A 3 -41.22 8.53 26.35
N SER A 4 -40.76 7.56 27.15
CA SER A 4 -39.37 7.43 27.60
C SER A 4 -38.37 7.24 26.45
N LEU A 5 -38.75 6.53 25.38
CA LEU A 5 -37.87 6.35 24.21
C LEU A 5 -37.75 7.63 23.38
N VAL A 6 -38.83 8.38 23.25
CA VAL A 6 -38.86 9.66 22.52
C VAL A 6 -37.99 10.69 23.22
N ALA A 7 -38.14 10.84 24.55
CA ALA A 7 -37.30 11.75 25.35
C ALA A 7 -35.81 11.38 25.29
N ARG A 8 -35.48 10.08 25.25
CA ARG A 8 -34.09 9.62 25.09
C ARG A 8 -33.52 9.93 23.71
N LEU A 9 -34.34 9.88 22.66
CA LEU A 9 -33.92 10.22 21.30
C LEU A 9 -33.70 11.72 21.14
N GLU A 10 -34.60 12.55 21.67
CA GLU A 10 -34.46 14.01 21.67
C GLU A 10 -33.20 14.44 22.42
N TYR A 11 -32.94 13.86 23.60
CA TYR A 11 -31.71 14.13 24.35
C TYR A 11 -30.42 13.75 23.61
N VAL A 12 -30.44 12.66 22.83
CA VAL A 12 -29.29 12.25 22.01
C VAL A 12 -29.08 13.21 20.84
N ALA A 13 -30.15 13.67 20.20
CA ALA A 13 -30.09 14.64 19.11
C ALA A 13 -29.51 15.97 19.58
N ASP A 14 -30.03 16.53 20.68
CA ASP A 14 -29.52 17.78 21.28
C ASP A 14 -28.04 17.66 21.66
N LYS A 15 -27.63 16.51 22.22
CA LYS A 15 -26.23 16.28 22.58
C LYS A 15 -25.32 16.22 21.36
N MET A 16 -25.78 15.66 20.23
CA MET A 16 -25.01 15.64 18.99
C MET A 16 -24.90 17.03 18.36
N GLU A 17 -25.97 17.82 18.37
CA GLU A 17 -25.98 19.18 17.83
C GLU A 17 -25.05 20.09 18.64
N ASN A 18 -25.09 20.01 19.97
CA ASN A 18 -24.17 20.74 20.84
C ASN A 18 -22.70 20.31 20.67
N LEU A 19 -22.44 19.02 20.38
CA LEU A 19 -21.09 18.56 20.05
C LEU A 19 -20.62 19.13 18.71
N LEU A 20 -21.48 19.16 17.70
CA LEU A 20 -21.14 19.72 16.38
C LEU A 20 -20.76 21.19 16.47
N ILE A 21 -21.53 22.01 17.22
CA ILE A 21 -21.24 23.42 17.47
C ILE A 21 -19.89 23.60 18.19
N LYS A 22 -19.58 22.72 19.16
CA LYS A 22 -18.28 22.72 19.84
C LYS A 22 -17.12 22.40 18.90
N TYR A 23 -17.33 21.55 17.90
CA TYR A 23 -16.32 21.18 16.90
C TYR A 23 -16.22 22.15 15.71
N GLU A 24 -17.12 23.13 15.61
CA GLU A 24 -17.07 24.19 14.58
C GLU A 24 -16.25 25.40 15.05
N ASN A 25 -16.09 25.57 16.37
CA ASN A 25 -15.32 26.66 17.00
C ASN A 25 -13.86 26.28 17.37
N ILE A 26 -13.34 25.17 16.84
CA ILE A 26 -11.96 24.74 17.06
C ILE A 26 -11.17 24.94 15.75
N GLU A 27 -10.12 25.75 15.80
CA GLU A 27 -9.11 25.94 14.76
C GLU A 27 -8.68 24.60 14.11
N PRO A 28 -8.40 24.57 12.78
CA PRO A 28 -8.34 23.35 12.01
C PRO A 28 -7.03 22.59 12.28
N SER A 29 -7.03 21.74 13.30
CA SER A 29 -6.01 20.71 13.46
C SER A 29 -6.68 19.36 13.62
N LYS A 30 -6.30 18.45 12.72
CA LYS A 30 -6.43 17.00 12.80
C LYS A 30 -7.85 16.43 12.63
N TYR A 31 -8.09 16.07 11.36
CA TYR A 31 -9.02 15.05 10.89
C TYR A 31 -10.51 15.38 11.01
N LYS A 32 -11.05 16.02 9.96
CA LYS A 32 -12.46 15.88 9.57
C LYS A 32 -12.55 15.49 8.10
N THR A 33 -13.02 14.28 7.89
CA THR A 33 -13.64 13.77 6.66
C THR A 33 -14.69 14.76 6.18
N SER A 34 -14.51 15.28 4.96
CA SER A 34 -15.58 15.93 4.21
C SER A 34 -15.58 15.38 2.79
N LEU A 35 -16.60 14.58 2.50
CA LEU A 35 -17.02 14.22 1.15
C LEU A 35 -17.50 15.51 0.48
N VAL A 36 -16.61 16.22 -0.20
CA VAL A 36 -16.97 17.31 -1.10
C VAL A 36 -16.72 16.87 -2.53
N VAL A 37 -17.83 16.70 -3.24
CA VAL A 37 -17.89 16.53 -4.68
C VAL A 37 -17.51 17.84 -5.37
N SER A 38 -16.66 17.70 -6.40
CA SER A 38 -16.40 18.60 -7.53
C SER A 38 -15.51 19.83 -7.29
N SER A 39 -14.30 19.78 -7.86
CA SER A 39 -13.87 20.71 -8.92
C SER A 39 -12.43 20.39 -9.34
N LYS A 40 -12.16 20.51 -10.65
CA LYS A 40 -10.83 20.33 -11.26
C LYS A 40 -9.82 21.27 -10.60
N THR A 41 -9.04 20.72 -9.68
CA THR A 41 -7.71 21.21 -9.34
C THR A 41 -6.75 20.05 -9.60
N ASN A 42 -5.54 20.33 -10.08
CA ASN A 42 -4.47 19.33 -10.23
C ASN A 42 -3.97 18.83 -8.85
N SER A 43 -4.84 18.79 -7.84
CA SER A 43 -4.55 18.32 -6.49
C SER A 43 -4.55 16.80 -6.47
N ILE A 44 -3.51 16.22 -5.89
CA ILE A 44 -3.39 14.79 -5.67
C ILE A 44 -4.55 14.32 -4.76
N PRO A 45 -5.30 13.25 -5.11
CA PRO A 45 -6.35 12.73 -4.25
C PRO A 45 -5.84 12.38 -2.85
N MET A 46 -6.65 12.62 -1.82
CA MET A 46 -6.27 12.37 -0.42
C MET A 46 -5.80 10.93 -0.16
N LEU A 47 -6.39 9.93 -0.82
CA LEU A 47 -5.99 8.54 -0.68
C LEU A 47 -4.57 8.28 -1.24
N VAL A 48 -4.21 8.98 -2.33
CA VAL A 48 -2.86 8.91 -2.90
C VAL A 48 -1.86 9.60 -1.98
N HIS A 49 -2.21 10.74 -1.39
CA HIS A 49 -1.39 11.37 -0.35
C HIS A 49 -1.13 10.45 0.84
N LEU A 50 -2.19 9.80 1.36
CA LEU A 50 -2.05 8.87 2.48
C LEU A 50 -1.16 7.67 2.13
N LEU A 51 -1.27 7.16 0.89
CA LEU A 51 -0.37 6.12 0.41
C LEU A 51 1.08 6.63 0.41
N ASP A 52 1.35 7.75 -0.25
CA ASP A 52 2.69 8.35 -0.37
C ASP A 52 3.31 8.59 1.02
N ASP A 53 2.59 9.25 1.93
CA ASP A 53 3.04 9.52 3.30
C ASP A 53 3.36 8.23 4.08
N SER A 54 2.66 7.13 3.78
CA SER A 54 2.83 5.87 4.51
C SER A 54 4.03 5.03 4.05
N VAL A 55 4.44 5.16 2.78
CA VAL A 55 5.47 4.28 2.18
C VAL A 55 6.71 5.00 1.64
N GLU A 56 6.61 6.27 1.24
CA GLU A 56 7.64 6.97 0.47
C GLU A 56 9.01 6.95 1.16
N GLU A 57 9.08 7.36 2.43
CA GLU A 57 10.35 7.42 3.18
C GLU A 57 11.03 6.03 3.26
N LYS A 58 10.24 4.99 3.51
CA LYS A 58 10.74 3.61 3.65
C LYS A 58 11.20 3.06 2.30
N LEU A 59 10.46 3.35 1.24
CA LEU A 59 10.82 2.95 -0.11
C LEU A 59 12.08 3.67 -0.57
N GLN A 60 12.20 4.98 -0.35
CA GLN A 60 13.41 5.74 -0.70
C GLN A 60 14.66 5.18 -0.02
N LYS A 61 14.60 4.95 1.30
CA LYS A 61 15.68 4.28 2.04
C LYS A 61 16.01 2.92 1.44
N PHE A 62 14.99 2.11 1.15
CA PHE A 62 15.19 0.80 0.53
C PHE A 62 15.87 0.91 -0.85
N TRP A 63 15.46 1.85 -1.71
CA TRP A 63 16.06 2.10 -3.02
C TRP A 63 17.54 2.47 -2.93
N GLU A 64 17.90 3.37 -2.02
CA GLU A 64 19.28 3.78 -1.79
C GLU A 64 20.15 2.61 -1.33
N LEU A 65 19.63 1.77 -0.44
CA LEU A 65 20.31 0.57 0.05
C LEU A 65 20.50 -0.47 -1.04
N SER A 66 19.47 -0.73 -1.84
CA SER A 66 19.53 -1.66 -2.97
C SER A 66 20.59 -1.24 -3.99
N LYS A 67 20.70 0.06 -4.27
CA LYS A 67 21.74 0.60 -5.16
C LYS A 67 23.15 0.41 -4.60
N LYS A 68 23.33 0.53 -3.27
CA LYS A 68 24.62 0.26 -2.62
C LYS A 68 25.02 -1.22 -2.70
N ILE A 69 24.04 -2.13 -2.68
CA ILE A 69 24.29 -3.57 -2.86
C ILE A 69 24.62 -3.87 -4.33
N GLY A 70 23.89 -3.26 -5.27
CA GLY A 70 24.12 -3.37 -6.71
C GLY A 70 23.78 -4.73 -7.31
N GLY A 71 24.18 -4.92 -8.57
CA GLY A 71 24.04 -6.19 -9.29
C GLY A 71 22.57 -6.56 -9.56
N GLY A 72 22.23 -7.85 -9.45
CA GLY A 72 20.86 -8.32 -9.73
C GLY A 72 19.79 -7.77 -8.77
N ILE A 73 20.19 -7.27 -7.60
CA ILE A 73 19.28 -6.63 -6.65
C ILE A 73 18.86 -5.24 -7.13
N GLU A 74 19.76 -4.47 -7.74
CA GLU A 74 19.42 -3.17 -8.33
C GLU A 74 18.40 -3.33 -9.46
N ASN A 75 18.61 -4.30 -10.35
CA ASN A 75 17.70 -4.58 -11.46
C ASN A 75 16.29 -4.92 -10.98
N VAL A 76 16.15 -5.84 -10.01
CA VAL A 76 14.81 -6.22 -9.52
C VAL A 76 14.14 -5.02 -8.84
N VAL A 77 14.90 -4.21 -8.13
CA VAL A 77 14.41 -3.01 -7.43
C VAL A 77 13.88 -1.95 -8.39
N GLU A 78 14.50 -1.75 -9.55
CA GLU A 78 13.93 -0.89 -10.59
C GLU A 78 12.58 -1.41 -11.12
N MET A 79 12.43 -2.72 -11.23
CA MET A 79 11.14 -3.33 -11.59
C MET A 79 10.11 -3.11 -10.47
N LEU A 80 10.51 -3.20 -9.20
CA LEU A 80 9.64 -2.89 -8.06
C LEU A 80 9.19 -1.44 -8.08
N LYS A 81 10.08 -0.47 -8.32
CA LYS A 81 9.70 0.95 -8.47
C LYS A 81 8.60 1.13 -9.51
N SER A 82 8.78 0.51 -10.68
CA SER A 82 7.77 0.54 -11.74
C SER A 82 6.44 -0.09 -11.32
N ALA A 83 6.45 -1.14 -10.49
CA ALA A 83 5.24 -1.75 -9.95
C ALA A 83 4.53 -0.85 -8.93
N PHE A 84 5.28 -0.18 -8.05
CA PHE A 84 4.73 0.82 -7.12
C PHE A 84 4.15 2.02 -7.84
N ASP A 85 4.80 2.51 -8.90
CA ASP A 85 4.26 3.60 -9.74
C ASP A 85 2.95 3.20 -10.42
N ALA A 86 2.88 1.97 -10.95
CA ALA A 86 1.65 1.43 -11.55
C ALA A 86 0.53 1.27 -10.51
N HIS A 87 0.86 0.81 -9.29
CA HIS A 87 -0.08 0.72 -8.17
C HIS A 87 -0.60 2.09 -7.75
N ARG A 88 0.29 3.07 -7.56
CA ARG A 88 -0.08 4.45 -7.24
C ARG A 88 -0.99 5.06 -8.31
N LYS A 89 -0.68 4.82 -9.59
CA LYS A 89 -1.51 5.25 -10.73
C LYS A 89 -2.87 4.56 -10.75
N PHE A 90 -2.95 3.28 -10.38
CA PHE A 90 -4.21 2.58 -10.23
C PHE A 90 -5.07 3.23 -9.14
N ILE A 91 -4.50 3.48 -7.94
CA ILE A 91 -5.22 4.14 -6.84
C ILE A 91 -5.68 5.54 -7.24
N TRP A 92 -4.82 6.31 -7.91
CA TRP A 92 -5.18 7.61 -8.48
C TRP A 92 -6.41 7.51 -9.39
N THR A 93 -6.41 6.54 -10.30
CA THR A 93 -7.49 6.37 -11.28
C THR A 93 -8.78 5.90 -10.61
N ALA A 94 -8.69 5.09 -9.56
CA ALA A 94 -9.82 4.62 -8.79
C ALA A 94 -10.47 5.74 -7.94
N CYS A 95 -9.72 6.79 -7.58
CA CYS A 95 -10.24 7.90 -6.79
C CYS A 95 -11.36 8.64 -7.53
N GLY A 96 -12.53 8.72 -6.89
CA GLY A 96 -13.69 9.46 -7.43
C GLY A 96 -14.40 8.76 -8.59
N ARG A 97 -14.13 7.47 -8.84
CA ARG A 97 -14.86 6.64 -9.80
C ARG A 97 -15.77 5.65 -9.09
N GLU A 98 -16.87 5.30 -9.75
CA GLU A 98 -17.66 4.13 -9.38
C GLU A 98 -16.88 2.85 -9.67
N GLN A 99 -17.29 1.75 -9.02
CA GLN A 99 -16.68 0.45 -9.26
C GLN A 99 -16.86 0.05 -10.73
N PRO A 100 -15.76 -0.15 -11.48
CA PRO A 100 -15.84 -0.54 -12.88
C PRO A 100 -16.40 -1.96 -13.02
N ASN A 101 -16.99 -2.25 -14.18
CA ASN A 101 -17.33 -3.63 -14.54
C ASN A 101 -16.06 -4.50 -14.70
N SER A 102 -16.23 -5.82 -14.75
CA SER A 102 -15.11 -6.78 -14.80
C SER A 102 -14.11 -6.50 -15.94
N THR A 103 -14.58 -6.16 -17.13
CA THR A 103 -13.73 -5.89 -18.29
C THR A 103 -12.93 -4.60 -18.12
N GLU A 104 -13.56 -3.53 -17.65
CA GLU A 104 -12.89 -2.27 -17.38
C GLU A 104 -11.88 -2.42 -16.22
N PHE A 105 -12.24 -3.15 -15.16
CA PHE A 105 -11.34 -3.46 -14.05
C PHE A 105 -10.08 -4.19 -14.54
N ALA A 106 -10.25 -5.22 -15.37
CA ALA A 106 -9.12 -5.96 -15.96
C ALA A 106 -8.18 -5.04 -16.75
N ASN A 107 -8.73 -4.08 -17.50
CA ASN A 107 -7.94 -3.10 -18.24
C ASN A 107 -7.18 -2.13 -17.33
N LEU A 108 -7.80 -1.70 -16.23
CA LEU A 108 -7.19 -0.79 -15.25
C LEU A 108 -6.03 -1.46 -14.49
N VAL A 109 -6.20 -2.72 -14.08
CA VAL A 109 -5.17 -3.45 -13.31
C VAL A 109 -4.07 -4.04 -14.19
N ARG A 110 -4.29 -4.16 -15.50
CA ARG A 110 -3.37 -4.80 -16.47
C ARG A 110 -1.92 -4.33 -16.33
N ASP A 111 -1.70 -3.01 -16.22
CA ASP A 111 -0.34 -2.47 -16.10
C ASP A 111 0.36 -2.99 -14.85
N LEU A 112 -0.30 -2.89 -13.69
CA LEU A 112 0.20 -3.45 -12.43
C LEU A 112 0.46 -4.96 -12.55
N SER A 113 -0.50 -5.72 -13.08
CA SER A 113 -0.36 -7.18 -13.25
C SER A 113 0.83 -7.57 -14.13
N MET A 114 1.08 -6.84 -15.22
CA MET A 114 2.24 -7.08 -16.09
C MET A 114 3.56 -6.78 -15.37
N LYS A 115 3.63 -5.70 -14.58
CA LYS A 115 4.83 -5.36 -13.79
C LYS A 115 5.13 -6.42 -12.74
N MET A 116 4.09 -6.92 -12.06
CA MET A 116 4.22 -8.01 -11.09
C MET A 116 4.70 -9.30 -11.77
N ALA A 117 4.09 -9.67 -12.90
CA ALA A 117 4.47 -10.87 -13.65
C ALA A 117 5.91 -10.82 -14.16
N ALA A 118 6.40 -9.66 -14.57
CA ALA A 118 7.79 -9.48 -15.00
C ALA A 118 8.79 -9.78 -13.86
N ILE A 119 8.45 -9.42 -12.62
CA ILE A 119 9.29 -9.72 -11.44
C ILE A 119 9.31 -11.22 -11.16
N THR A 120 8.16 -11.89 -11.27
CA THR A 120 8.07 -13.36 -11.18
C THR A 120 8.93 -14.02 -12.25
N GLU A 121 8.86 -13.57 -13.50
CA GLU A 121 9.68 -14.09 -14.59
C GLU A 121 11.19 -13.85 -14.34
N PHE A 122 11.57 -12.68 -13.80
CA PHE A 122 12.95 -12.39 -13.42
C PHE A 122 13.47 -13.35 -12.36
N LYS A 123 12.64 -13.69 -11.36
CA LYS A 123 12.95 -14.69 -10.34
C LYS A 123 13.09 -16.09 -10.95
N GLU A 124 12.21 -16.49 -11.85
CA GLU A 124 12.26 -17.81 -12.50
C GLU A 124 13.51 -17.99 -13.36
N LYS A 125 13.95 -16.92 -14.04
CA LYS A 125 15.21 -16.90 -14.79
C LYS A 125 16.45 -16.88 -13.89
N SER A 126 16.29 -16.49 -12.63
CA SER A 126 17.38 -16.45 -11.67
C SER A 126 17.71 -17.86 -11.16
N ASN A 127 18.99 -18.23 -11.19
CA ASN A 127 19.42 -19.53 -10.70
C ASN A 127 19.13 -19.66 -9.18
N ARG A 128 18.49 -20.77 -8.77
CA ARG A 128 18.19 -21.06 -7.34
C ARG A 128 19.45 -21.14 -6.48
N SER A 129 20.59 -21.48 -7.07
CA SER A 129 21.89 -21.49 -6.38
C SER A 129 22.52 -20.09 -6.23
N SER A 130 21.86 -19.05 -6.75
CA SER A 130 22.35 -17.67 -6.67
C SER A 130 22.26 -17.14 -5.24
N PRO A 131 23.31 -16.44 -4.72
CA PRO A 131 23.28 -15.85 -3.39
C PRO A 131 22.21 -14.77 -3.22
N ILE A 132 21.70 -14.20 -4.32
CA ILE A 132 20.62 -13.21 -4.30
C ILE A 132 19.22 -13.81 -4.51
N PHE A 133 19.10 -15.13 -4.67
CA PHE A 133 17.81 -15.77 -4.92
C PHE A 133 16.80 -15.54 -3.79
N ASP A 134 17.25 -15.60 -2.54
CA ASP A 134 16.39 -15.34 -1.37
C ASP A 134 15.99 -13.86 -1.32
N HIS A 135 16.85 -12.93 -1.74
CA HIS A 135 16.51 -11.51 -1.86
C HIS A 135 15.41 -11.29 -2.91
N ILE A 136 15.57 -11.85 -4.11
CA ILE A 136 14.58 -11.74 -5.18
C ILE A 136 13.27 -12.39 -4.76
N SER A 137 13.32 -13.54 -4.07
CA SER A 137 12.13 -14.24 -3.57
C SER A 137 11.38 -13.44 -2.50
N ALA A 138 12.10 -12.77 -1.59
CA ALA A 138 11.50 -11.88 -0.60
C ALA A 138 10.75 -10.73 -1.27
N LEU A 139 11.36 -10.12 -2.30
CA LEU A 139 10.80 -8.97 -2.98
C LEU A 139 9.63 -9.32 -3.89
N GLU A 140 9.71 -10.44 -4.60
CA GLU A 140 8.61 -10.96 -5.41
C GLU A 140 7.38 -11.29 -4.55
N ALA A 141 7.59 -11.96 -3.41
CA ALA A 141 6.51 -12.22 -2.45
C ALA A 141 5.88 -10.93 -1.90
N ALA A 142 6.69 -9.91 -1.59
CA ALA A 142 6.19 -8.63 -1.11
C ALA A 142 5.35 -7.91 -2.19
N VAL A 143 5.80 -7.92 -3.44
CA VAL A 143 5.09 -7.30 -4.58
C VAL A 143 3.73 -7.95 -4.82
N CYS A 144 3.61 -9.28 -4.62
CA CYS A 144 2.32 -9.97 -4.67
C CYS A 144 1.26 -9.35 -3.75
N GLY A 145 1.69 -8.71 -2.65
CA GLY A 145 0.82 -7.94 -1.76
C GLY A 145 0.10 -6.78 -2.43
N LEU A 146 0.68 -6.14 -3.46
CA LEU A 146 0.04 -5.07 -4.23
C LEU A 146 -1.22 -5.53 -4.96
N GLY A 147 -1.37 -6.84 -5.17
CA GLY A 147 -2.56 -7.47 -5.74
C GLY A 147 -3.82 -7.34 -4.87
N TRP A 148 -3.72 -6.82 -3.65
CA TRP A 148 -4.88 -6.57 -2.77
C TRP A 148 -5.97 -5.73 -3.44
N VAL A 149 -5.61 -4.87 -4.40
CA VAL A 149 -6.53 -4.04 -5.17
C VAL A 149 -7.57 -4.83 -5.96
N ALA A 150 -7.30 -6.11 -6.23
CA ALA A 150 -8.22 -7.04 -6.88
C ALA A 150 -9.00 -7.94 -5.91
N GLN A 151 -8.79 -7.80 -4.59
CA GLN A 151 -9.43 -8.61 -3.57
C GLN A 151 -10.56 -7.84 -2.87
N SER A 152 -11.81 -8.09 -3.26
CA SER A 152 -12.97 -7.39 -2.70
C SER A 152 -13.31 -7.80 -1.26
N LYS A 153 -13.04 -9.04 -0.86
CA LYS A 153 -13.51 -9.57 0.43
C LYS A 153 -12.56 -9.29 1.58
N ASN A 154 -11.29 -9.64 1.41
CA ASN A 154 -10.28 -9.59 2.48
C ASN A 154 -8.94 -9.02 1.99
N PRO A 155 -8.87 -7.74 1.60
CA PRO A 155 -7.64 -7.15 1.07
C PRO A 155 -6.50 -7.14 2.11
N ALA A 156 -6.82 -6.95 3.39
CA ALA A 156 -5.83 -6.98 4.47
C ALA A 156 -5.15 -8.36 4.62
N THR A 157 -5.90 -9.45 4.44
CA THR A 157 -5.36 -10.81 4.50
C THR A 157 -4.37 -11.04 3.36
N THR A 158 -4.67 -10.57 2.15
CA THR A 158 -3.73 -10.68 1.01
C THR A 158 -2.39 -10.01 1.30
N VAL A 159 -2.42 -8.80 1.87
CA VAL A 159 -1.18 -8.08 2.25
C VAL A 159 -0.46 -8.81 3.38
N LYS A 160 -1.19 -9.34 4.36
CA LYS A 160 -0.62 -10.10 5.48
C LYS A 160 0.10 -11.36 4.99
N ASP A 161 -0.55 -12.18 4.18
CA ASP A 161 0.01 -13.45 3.68
C ASP A 161 1.27 -13.19 2.82
N ALA A 162 1.23 -12.15 1.99
CA ALA A 162 2.38 -11.71 1.20
C ALA A 162 3.55 -11.26 2.11
N THR A 163 3.24 -10.53 3.19
CA THR A 163 4.24 -10.07 4.17
C THR A 163 4.88 -11.25 4.92
N GLU A 164 4.08 -12.20 5.39
CA GLU A 164 4.57 -13.41 6.07
C GLU A 164 5.47 -14.25 5.16
N THR A 165 5.08 -14.39 3.89
CA THR A 165 5.88 -15.10 2.88
C THR A 165 7.18 -14.35 2.58
N SER A 166 7.14 -13.03 2.45
CA SER A 166 8.34 -12.21 2.27
C SER A 166 9.29 -12.34 3.46
N LEU A 167 8.75 -12.28 4.68
CA LEU A 167 9.51 -12.38 5.94
C LEU A 167 10.22 -13.73 6.08
N PHE A 168 9.63 -14.82 5.59
CA PHE A 168 10.29 -16.12 5.54
C PHE A 168 11.64 -16.06 4.80
N TYR A 169 11.67 -15.44 3.62
CA TYR A 169 12.92 -15.27 2.86
C TYR A 169 13.85 -14.25 3.51
N ILE A 170 13.32 -13.16 4.08
CA ILE A 170 14.13 -12.18 4.84
C ILE A 170 14.85 -12.87 6.01
N ASN A 171 14.17 -13.74 6.75
CA ASN A 171 14.79 -14.49 7.84
C ASN A 171 15.93 -15.40 7.34
N ARG A 172 15.80 -16.01 6.17
CA ARG A 172 16.87 -16.81 5.54
C ARG A 172 18.08 -15.97 5.15
N ILE A 173 17.84 -14.76 4.63
CA ILE A 173 18.89 -13.77 4.33
C ILE A 173 19.60 -13.40 5.63
N LEU A 174 18.84 -13.03 6.67
CA LEU A 174 19.40 -12.65 7.96
C LEU A 174 20.26 -13.76 8.55
N VAL A 175 19.78 -15.01 8.53
CA VAL A 175 20.56 -16.18 8.97
C VAL A 175 21.83 -16.36 8.14
N SER A 176 21.76 -16.25 6.81
CA SER A 176 22.91 -16.36 5.91
C SER A 176 23.97 -15.26 6.10
N HIS A 177 23.55 -14.12 6.66
CA HIS A 177 24.39 -12.97 6.97
C HIS A 177 24.70 -12.79 8.47
N LYS A 178 24.25 -13.71 9.36
CA LYS A 178 24.66 -13.68 10.77
C LYS A 178 26.18 -13.77 10.86
N GLY A 179 26.81 -12.76 11.47
CA GLY A 179 28.27 -12.65 11.60
C GLY A 179 28.98 -11.98 10.43
N LYS A 180 28.26 -11.55 9.38
CA LYS A 180 28.76 -10.68 8.30
C LYS A 180 28.11 -9.31 8.48
N THR A 181 28.91 -8.24 8.50
CA THR A 181 28.49 -6.85 8.79
C THR A 181 27.44 -6.32 7.79
N ILE A 182 26.16 -6.68 7.95
CA ILE A 182 25.01 -6.12 7.20
C ILE A 182 23.87 -5.72 8.16
N ILE A 183 24.05 -5.87 9.47
CA ILE A 183 22.99 -5.67 10.47
C ILE A 183 22.71 -4.16 10.74
N THR A 184 23.44 -3.23 10.13
CA THR A 184 23.26 -1.78 10.42
C THR A 184 22.36 -1.04 9.42
N LEU A 185 21.90 -1.67 8.33
CA LEU A 185 21.22 -0.93 7.25
C LEU A 185 19.69 -1.04 7.24
N ILE A 186 19.07 -1.78 8.17
CA ILE A 186 17.60 -1.95 8.20
C ILE A 186 17.05 -1.77 9.63
N GLY A 187 17.59 -0.78 10.35
CA GLY A 187 17.08 -0.29 11.63
C GLY A 187 16.57 1.13 11.50
#